data_AF-A0AAV7KIB6-F1
#
_entry.id   AF-A0AAV7KIB6-F1
#
_cell.length_a   1.000
_cell.length_b   1.000
_cell.length_c   1.000
_cell.angle_alpha   90.00
_cell.angle_beta   90.00
_cell.angle_gamma   90.00
#
_symmetry.space_group_name_H-M   'P 1'
#
loop_
_entity.id
_entity.type
_entity.pdbx_description
1 polymer ?
#
loop_
_entity_poly.entity_id
_entity_poly.type
_entity_poly.pdbx_seq_one_letter_code
_entity_poly.pdbx_strand_id
1 'polypeptide(L)'
;MNIVKRMEEGGTVGNRKRKGPKKTVRTPENIQKIKKKLADSPHRATRRLSAEAAISRSSVRRILNDDIGAFPYKVQMQQKQSESNQKKRVQFATYISKKIVEELLKITEVHWSDESNFHLS
;
A
#
# COMPACT_ATOMS: atom_id res chain seq x y z
N MET A 1 -33.38 26.55 15.24
CA MET A 1 -34.23 25.34 15.30
C MET A 1 -34.41 24.95 16.76
N ASN A 2 -35.66 24.87 17.21
CA ASN A 2 -36.04 24.59 18.60
C ASN A 2 -35.54 23.20 19.05
N ILE A 3 -35.26 22.99 20.34
CA ILE A 3 -34.73 21.72 20.89
C ILE A 3 -35.77 20.60 20.73
N VAL A 4 -37.05 20.92 20.98
CA VAL A 4 -38.18 19.98 20.86
C VAL A 4 -38.24 19.35 19.47
N LYS A 5 -38.16 20.16 18.40
CA LYS A 5 -38.14 19.67 17.01
C LYS A 5 -36.96 18.74 16.71
N ARG A 6 -35.80 18.93 17.36
CA ARG A 6 -34.64 18.04 17.14
C ARG A 6 -34.82 16.67 17.78
N MET A 7 -35.48 16.63 18.93
CA MET A 7 -35.81 15.39 19.62
C MET A 7 -36.88 14.60 18.85
N GLU A 8 -37.92 15.27 18.35
CA GLU A 8 -38.97 14.66 17.52
C GLU A 8 -38.43 14.11 16.20
N GLU A 9 -37.59 14.87 15.49
CA GLU A 9 -37.10 14.47 14.16
C GLU A 9 -35.93 13.48 14.19
N GLY A 10 -35.10 13.51 15.24
CA GLY A 10 -33.80 12.81 15.24
C GLY A 10 -33.43 12.10 16.54
N GLY A 11 -34.33 12.06 17.53
CA GLY A 11 -34.11 11.37 18.81
C GLY A 11 -32.93 11.92 19.63
N THR A 12 -32.45 13.13 19.33
CA THR A 12 -31.26 13.71 19.96
C THR A 12 -31.46 15.17 20.31
N VAL A 13 -30.99 15.54 21.50
CA VAL A 13 -30.88 16.94 21.95
C VAL A 13 -29.60 17.60 21.46
N GLY A 14 -28.66 16.81 20.92
CA GLY A 14 -27.38 17.29 20.40
C GLY A 14 -27.52 18.21 19.19
N ASN A 15 -26.55 19.11 19.00
CA ASN A 15 -26.48 19.86 17.75
C ASN A 15 -26.23 18.90 16.59
N ARG A 16 -26.97 19.08 15.49
CA ARG A 16 -26.71 18.33 14.25
C ARG A 16 -25.27 18.55 13.81
N LYS A 17 -24.65 17.48 13.32
CA LYS A 17 -23.28 17.51 12.78
C LYS A 17 -23.24 18.54 11.64
N ARG A 18 -22.51 19.65 11.86
CA ARG A 18 -22.35 20.68 10.83
C ARG A 18 -21.53 20.10 9.67
N LYS A 19 -21.96 20.36 8.44
CA LYS A 19 -21.12 20.08 7.27
C LYS A 19 -19.87 20.95 7.40
N GLY A 20 -18.70 20.31 7.49
CA GLY A 20 -17.43 21.02 7.56
C GLY A 20 -17.11 21.78 6.27
N PRO A 21 -15.98 22.52 6.23
CA PRO A 21 -15.57 23.25 5.04
C PRO A 21 -15.44 22.32 3.82
N LYS A 22 -15.81 22.81 2.64
CA LYS A 22 -15.57 22.09 1.39
C LYS A 22 -14.06 21.92 1.17
N LYS A 23 -13.62 20.70 0.86
CA LYS A 23 -12.23 20.44 0.49
C LYS A 23 -11.99 21.02 -0.91
N THR A 24 -11.18 22.07 -1.02
CA THR A 24 -10.90 22.76 -2.29
C THR A 24 -9.85 22.06 -3.15
N VAL A 25 -8.86 21.42 -2.51
CA VAL A 25 -7.72 20.80 -3.21
C VAL A 25 -7.85 19.28 -3.34
N ARG A 26 -8.43 18.61 -2.33
CA ARG A 26 -8.66 17.15 -2.31
C ARG A 26 -9.95 16.79 -3.05
N THR A 27 -10.07 17.24 -4.29
CA THR A 27 -11.19 16.89 -5.17
C THR A 27 -11.02 15.47 -5.71
N PRO A 28 -12.11 14.77 -6.09
CA PRO A 28 -12.02 13.44 -6.69
C PRO A 28 -11.09 13.41 -7.91
N GLU A 29 -11.10 14.45 -8.73
CA GLU A 29 -10.23 14.61 -9.89
C GLU A 29 -8.75 14.64 -9.50
N ASN A 30 -8.37 15.45 -8.50
CA ASN A 30 -6.99 15.53 -8.05
C ASN A 30 -6.50 14.24 -7.39
N ILE A 31 -7.39 13.54 -6.67
CA ILE A 31 -7.10 12.22 -6.10
C ILE A 31 -6.83 11.21 -7.22
N GLN A 32 -7.68 11.16 -8.25
CA GLN A 32 -7.48 10.28 -9.40
C GLN A 32 -6.21 10.61 -10.17
N LYS A 33 -5.91 11.90 -10.37
CA LYS A 33 -4.67 12.37 -11.03
C LYS A 33 -3.43 11.89 -10.28
N ILE A 34 -3.39 12.01 -8.96
CA ILE A 34 -2.27 11.51 -8.15
C ILE A 34 -2.21 9.98 -8.16
N LYS A 35 -3.35 9.30 -8.07
CA LYS A 35 -3.44 7.83 -8.09
C LYS A 35 -2.89 7.26 -9.40
N LYS A 36 -3.25 7.85 -10.56
CA LYS A 36 -2.73 7.45 -11.86
C LYS A 36 -1.21 7.60 -11.94
N LYS A 37 -0.68 8.76 -11.52
CA LYS A 37 0.77 9.02 -11.53
C LYS A 37 1.57 8.09 -10.61
N LEU A 38 0.97 7.72 -9.47
CA LEU A 38 1.58 6.76 -8.55
C LEU A 38 1.58 5.34 -9.15
N ALA A 39 0.54 4.96 -9.89
CA ALA A 39 0.49 3.68 -10.60
C ALA A 39 1.55 3.61 -11.72
N ASP A 40 1.76 4.70 -12.46
CA ASP A 40 2.78 4.78 -13.50
C ASP A 40 4.20 4.66 -12.94
N SER A 41 4.45 5.21 -11.73
CA SER A 41 5.75 5.17 -11.08
C SER A 41 5.61 5.20 -9.56
N PRO A 42 5.61 4.03 -8.89
CA PRO A 42 5.41 3.92 -7.44
C PRO A 42 6.49 4.62 -6.60
N HIS A 43 7.71 4.76 -7.15
CA HIS A 43 8.86 5.36 -6.46
C HIS A 43 8.92 6.89 -6.59
N ARG A 44 7.90 7.53 -7.17
CA ARG A 44 7.93 8.97 -7.44
C ARG A 44 7.91 9.77 -6.15
N ALA A 45 8.88 10.67 -6.00
CA ALA A 45 8.94 11.57 -4.86
C ALA A 45 7.72 12.50 -4.79
N THR A 46 7.19 12.75 -3.59
CA THR A 46 6.08 13.68 -3.32
C THR A 46 6.32 15.07 -3.91
N ARG A 47 7.59 15.51 -3.97
CA ARG A 47 7.97 16.79 -4.61
C ARG A 47 7.63 16.82 -6.11
N ARG A 48 7.92 15.73 -6.84
CA ARG A 48 7.59 15.64 -8.27
C ARG A 48 6.08 15.56 -8.48
N LEU A 49 5.39 14.73 -7.69
CA LEU A 49 3.93 14.64 -7.72
C LEU A 49 3.26 15.99 -7.50
N SER A 50 3.77 16.78 -6.55
CA SER A 50 3.32 18.15 -6.27
C SER A 50 3.48 19.08 -7.47
N ALA A 51 4.67 19.13 -8.07
CA ALA A 51 4.95 20.00 -9.22
C ALA A 51 4.06 19.66 -10.41
N GLU A 52 3.99 18.38 -10.78
CA GLU A 52 3.24 17.97 -11.97
C GLU A 52 1.72 17.97 -11.76
N ALA A 53 1.24 17.84 -10.52
CA ALA A 53 -0.18 17.95 -10.21
C ALA A 53 -0.62 19.40 -10.00
N ALA A 54 0.32 20.35 -9.90
CA ALA A 54 0.09 21.74 -9.49
C ALA A 54 -0.60 21.85 -8.12
N ILE A 55 -0.21 20.98 -7.18
CA ILE A 55 -0.79 20.89 -5.83
C ILE A 55 0.32 21.04 -4.81
N SER A 56 0.07 21.67 -3.67
CA SER A 56 1.07 21.79 -2.60
C SER A 56 1.52 20.42 -2.09
N ARG A 57 2.80 20.31 -1.68
CA ARG A 57 3.37 19.06 -1.14
C ARG A 57 2.58 18.52 0.07
N SER A 58 2.06 19.41 0.91
CA SER A 58 1.25 19.05 2.07
C SER A 58 -0.09 18.42 1.67
N SER A 59 -0.76 18.96 0.65
CA SER A 59 -1.99 18.37 0.11
C SER A 59 -1.73 17.04 -0.58
N VAL A 60 -0.64 16.89 -1.33
CA VAL A 60 -0.25 15.59 -1.91
C VAL A 60 -0.03 14.56 -0.80
N ARG A 61 0.70 14.91 0.26
CA ARG A 61 0.91 14.00 1.41
C ARG A 61 -0.41 13.58 2.06
N ARG A 62 -1.35 14.50 2.25
CA ARG A 62 -2.70 14.18 2.76
C ARG A 62 -3.47 13.28 1.81
N ILE A 63 -3.39 13.50 0.49
CA ILE A 63 -4.04 12.63 -0.50
C ILE A 63 -3.46 11.21 -0.45
N LEU A 64 -2.12 11.10 -0.40
CA LEU A 64 -1.46 9.80 -0.31
C LEU A 64 -1.86 9.04 0.95
N ASN A 65 -1.82 9.69 2.12
CA ASN A 65 -2.08 9.02 3.39
C ASN A 65 -3.57 8.79 3.66
N ASP A 66 -4.40 9.83 3.51
CA ASP A 66 -5.78 9.84 4.01
C ASP A 66 -6.80 9.37 2.96
N ASP A 67 -6.55 9.60 1.66
CA ASP A 67 -7.50 9.26 0.59
C ASP A 67 -7.08 7.98 -0.16
N ILE A 68 -5.78 7.80 -0.41
CA ILE A 68 -5.25 6.65 -1.17
C ILE A 68 -4.81 5.51 -0.23
N GLY A 69 -4.38 5.82 1.00
CA GLY A 69 -3.81 4.84 1.91
C GLY A 69 -2.43 4.32 1.47
N ALA A 70 -1.67 5.14 0.74
CA ALA A 70 -0.33 4.81 0.29
C ALA A 70 0.68 5.00 1.43
N PHE A 71 1.52 3.98 1.66
CA PHE A 71 2.62 4.04 2.61
C PHE A 71 3.93 4.39 1.90
N PRO A 72 4.89 5.04 2.59
CA PRO A 72 6.22 5.24 2.04
C PRO A 72 6.81 3.91 1.58
N TYR A 73 7.35 3.89 0.35
CA TYR A 73 8.01 2.71 -0.19
C TYR A 73 9.25 2.36 0.63
N LYS A 74 9.34 1.13 1.15
CA LYS A 74 10.55 0.60 1.80
C LYS A 74 11.44 -0.02 0.73
N VAL A 75 12.59 0.59 0.44
CA VAL A 75 13.57 0.05 -0.50
C VAL A 75 14.12 -1.26 0.08
N GLN A 76 13.92 -2.36 -0.64
CA GLN A 76 14.52 -3.65 -0.33
C GLN A 76 15.69 -3.87 -1.30
N MET A 77 16.89 -4.04 -0.77
CA MET A 77 18.02 -4.50 -1.58
C MET A 77 17.87 -6.00 -1.81
N GLN A 78 17.78 -6.40 -3.07
CA GLN A 78 17.68 -7.78 -3.50
C GLN A 78 18.81 -8.08 -4.48
N GLN A 79 19.30 -9.32 -4.48
CA GLN A 79 20.23 -9.77 -5.51
C GLN A 79 19.54 -9.74 -6.87
N LYS A 80 20.20 -9.14 -7.87
CA LYS A 80 19.69 -9.10 -9.24
C LYS A 80 19.66 -10.53 -9.79
N GLN A 81 18.47 -10.99 -10.19
CA GLN A 81 18.31 -12.32 -10.78
C GLN A 81 18.45 -12.26 -12.31
N SER A 82 19.16 -13.23 -12.89
CA SER A 82 19.14 -13.46 -14.34
C SER A 82 17.82 -14.10 -14.76
N GLU A 83 17.43 -13.93 -16.02
CA GLU A 83 16.20 -14.54 -16.57
C GLU A 83 16.19 -16.06 -16.44
N SER A 84 17.35 -16.71 -16.67
CA SER A 84 17.51 -18.15 -16.46
C SER A 84 17.24 -18.54 -15.01
N ASN A 85 17.77 -17.79 -14.04
CA ASN A 85 17.56 -18.09 -12.63
C ASN A 85 16.09 -17.92 -12.22
N GLN A 86 15.40 -16.90 -12.76
CA GLN A 86 13.97 -16.72 -12.52
C GLN A 86 13.17 -17.94 -13.00
N LYS A 87 13.43 -18.42 -14.24
CA LYS A 87 12.76 -19.60 -14.80
C LYS A 87 13.01 -20.85 -13.95
N LYS A 88 14.26 -21.11 -13.57
CA LYS A 88 14.62 -22.28 -12.75
C LYS A 88 13.96 -22.25 -11.38
N ARG A 89 13.90 -21.08 -10.73
CA ARG A 89 13.26 -20.91 -9.42
C ARG A 89 11.76 -21.19 -9.49
N VAL A 90 11.07 -20.68 -10.51
CA VAL A 90 9.64 -20.94 -10.71
C VAL A 90 9.40 -22.43 -10.97
N GLN A 91 10.18 -23.04 -11.87
CA GLN A 91 10.08 -24.48 -12.16
C GLN A 91 10.27 -25.34 -10.90
N PHE A 92 11.28 -25.04 -10.09
CA PHE A 92 11.52 -25.73 -8.83
C PHE A 92 10.35 -25.55 -7.84
N ALA A 93 9.86 -24.33 -7.67
CA ALA A 93 8.74 -24.05 -6.77
C ALA A 93 7.46 -24.79 -7.20
N THR A 94 7.14 -24.78 -8.50
CA THR A 94 5.99 -25.53 -9.04
C THR A 94 6.16 -27.04 -8.87
N TYR A 95 7.38 -27.55 -9.11
CA TYR A 95 7.70 -28.97 -8.92
C TYR A 95 7.51 -29.42 -7.47
N ILE A 96 8.10 -28.69 -6.51
CA ILE A 96 7.99 -29.02 -5.08
C ILE A 96 6.54 -28.89 -4.61
N SER A 97 5.83 -27.84 -5.02
CA SER A 97 4.41 -27.66 -4.69
C SER A 97 3.56 -28.83 -5.16
N LYS A 98 3.78 -29.31 -6.39
CA LYS A 98 3.09 -30.50 -6.91
C LYS A 98 3.40 -31.75 -6.08
N LYS A 99 4.66 -31.97 -5.72
CA LYS A 99 5.08 -33.12 -4.89
C LYS A 99 4.48 -33.10 -3.49
N ILE A 100 4.29 -31.92 -2.90
CA ILE A 100 3.60 -31.76 -1.62
C ILE A 100 2.12 -32.13 -1.75
N VAL A 101 1.44 -31.65 -2.80
CA VAL A 101 0.01 -31.94 -3.03
C VAL A 101 -0.24 -33.41 -3.33
N GLU A 102 0.68 -34.06 -4.06
CA GLU A 102 0.63 -35.50 -4.34
C GLU A 102 1.07 -36.37 -3.15
N GLU A 103 1.35 -35.77 -1.98
CA GLU A 103 1.87 -36.42 -0.77
C GLU A 103 3.18 -37.20 -0.96
N LEU A 104 3.88 -36.97 -2.09
CA LEU A 104 5.16 -37.56 -2.42
C LEU A 104 6.34 -36.90 -1.71
N LEU A 105 6.12 -35.73 -1.11
CA LEU A 105 7.10 -35.01 -0.31
C LEU A 105 6.42 -34.37 0.90
N LYS A 106 6.82 -34.79 2.11
CA LYS A 106 6.36 -34.18 3.36
C LYS A 106 7.39 -33.17 3.84
N ILE A 107 7.00 -31.90 3.93
CA ILE A 107 7.89 -30.82 4.38
C ILE A 107 8.45 -31.11 5.78
N THR A 108 7.69 -31.80 6.63
CA THR A 108 8.09 -32.18 8.00
C THR A 108 9.29 -33.12 8.05
N GLU A 109 9.59 -33.84 6.96
CA GLU A 109 10.71 -34.76 6.86
C GLU A 109 11.95 -34.10 6.21
N VAL A 110 11.81 -32.86 5.74
CA VAL A 110 12.90 -32.14 5.08
C VAL A 110 13.70 -31.33 6.10
N HIS A 111 14.98 -31.66 6.22
CA HIS A 111 15.94 -30.90 7.02
C HIS A 111 16.74 -29.96 6.11
N TRP A 112 16.71 -28.65 6.41
CA TRP A 112 17.47 -27.63 5.70
C TRP A 112 18.66 -27.20 6.54
N SER A 113 19.81 -27.02 5.90
CA SER A 113 21.00 -26.43 6.50
C SER A 113 21.60 -25.38 5.56
N ASP A 114 22.33 -24.43 6.12
CA ASP A 114 23.11 -23.44 5.39
C ASP A 114 24.37 -23.10 6.20
N GLU A 115 25.40 -22.62 5.53
CA GLU A 115 26.65 -22.19 6.16
C GLU A 115 26.64 -20.67 6.36
N SER A 116 27.13 -20.21 7.51
CA SER A 116 27.28 -18.79 7.80
C SER A 116 28.67 -18.51 8.32
N ASN A 117 29.25 -17.40 7.86
CA ASN A 117 30.52 -16.90 8.39
C ASN A 117 30.28 -16.11 9.68
N PHE A 118 31.12 -16.33 10.68
CA PHE A 118 31.12 -15.56 11.93
C PHE A 118 32.43 -14.76 12.02
N HIS A 119 32.32 -13.48 12.34
CA HIS A 119 33.48 -12.64 12.58
C HIS A 119 33.90 -12.78 14.04
N LEU A 120 35.18 -13.11 14.27
CA LEU A 120 35.80 -13.08 15.59
C LEU A 120 36.21 -11.63 15.86
N SER A 121 35.48 -10.97 16.76
CA SER A 121 35.85 -9.67 17.32
C SER A 121 37.07 -9.77 18.22
#